data_AF-A0A1Q3R0A0-F1
#
_entry.id   AF-A0A1Q3R0A0-F1
#
_cell.length_a   1.000
_cell.length_b   1.000
_cell.length_c   1.000
_cell.angle_alpha   90.00
_cell.angle_beta   90.00
_cell.angle_gamma   90.00
#
_symmetry.space_group_name_H-M   'P 1'
#
loop_
_entity.id
_entity.type
_entity.pdbx_description
1 polymer ?
#
loop_
_entity_poly.entity_id
_entity_poly.type
_entity_poly.pdbx_seq_one_letter_code
_entity_poly.pdbx_strand_id
1 'polypeptide(L)'
;MIEEPMHGHPAVALAAAVGRPDAHAGEVPAVYVQLRPGATATPAELQDWAQAHIVERAAWPKEVKILPTLPTTPVGKIFKPALTDMEIESVVQDEARSAGISLRSCSVLRDPQRGIVVRWAADQDDGALAQRLGRFTFQTERV
;
A
#
# COMPACT_ATOMS: atom_id res chain seq x y z
N MET A 1 -1.67 -18.28 0.79
CA MET A 1 -2.20 -16.99 0.32
C MET A 1 -2.48 -16.13 1.55
N ILE A 2 -2.21 -14.82 1.53
CA ILE A 2 -2.36 -13.94 2.72
C ILE A 2 -3.84 -13.67 3.02
N GLU A 3 -4.66 -13.53 1.97
CA GLU A 3 -6.07 -13.16 2.07
C GLU A 3 -6.94 -14.24 2.73
N GLU A 4 -6.61 -15.52 2.50
CA GLU A 4 -7.41 -16.65 2.99
C GLU A 4 -7.44 -16.73 4.53
N PRO A 5 -6.32 -16.68 5.27
CA PRO A 5 -6.32 -16.51 6.72
C PRO A 5 -7.06 -15.27 7.21
N MET A 6 -6.97 -14.15 6.47
CA MET A 6 -7.61 -12.90 6.85
C MET A 6 -9.14 -12.98 6.75
N HIS A 7 -9.68 -13.68 5.75
CA HIS A 7 -11.12 -13.95 5.65
C HIS A 7 -11.66 -14.83 6.78
N GLY A 8 -10.79 -15.53 7.51
CA GLY A 8 -11.16 -16.28 8.71
C GLY A 8 -11.45 -15.39 9.93
N HIS A 9 -11.01 -14.13 9.95
CA HIS A 9 -11.28 -13.23 11.08
C HIS A 9 -12.75 -12.81 11.10
N PRO A 10 -13.48 -12.89 12.24
CA PRO A 10 -14.92 -12.68 12.29
C PRO A 10 -15.36 -11.28 11.84
N ALA A 11 -14.54 -10.26 12.10
CA ALA A 11 -14.82 -8.89 11.67
C ALA A 11 -14.54 -8.62 10.17
N VAL A 12 -13.83 -9.49 9.46
CA VAL A 12 -13.38 -9.23 8.08
C VAL A 12 -14.46 -9.66 7.09
N ALA A 13 -14.85 -8.73 6.21
CA ALA A 13 -15.73 -9.01 5.07
C ALA A 13 -14.91 -9.33 3.81
N LEU A 14 -13.92 -8.51 3.52
CA LEU A 14 -13.00 -8.68 2.38
C LEU A 14 -11.58 -8.35 2.82
N ALA A 15 -10.62 -9.09 2.27
CA ALA A 15 -9.20 -8.84 2.42
C ALA A 15 -8.49 -8.92 1.07
N ALA A 16 -7.50 -8.05 0.87
CA ALA A 16 -6.69 -8.01 -0.34
C ALA A 16 -5.24 -7.72 0.01
N ALA A 17 -4.34 -8.64 -0.36
CA ALA A 17 -2.91 -8.43 -0.21
C ALA A 17 -2.31 -7.85 -1.49
N VAL A 18 -1.44 -6.86 -1.34
CA VAL A 18 -0.66 -6.20 -2.39
C VAL A 18 0.79 -6.01 -1.92
N GLY A 19 1.70 -5.82 -2.87
CA GLY A 19 3.07 -5.41 -2.56
C GLY A 19 3.11 -3.93 -2.20
N ARG A 20 3.71 -3.62 -1.05
CA ARG A 20 4.14 -2.27 -0.68
C ARG A 20 5.61 -2.12 -1.09
N PRO A 21 5.98 -1.07 -1.86
CA PRO A 21 7.37 -0.84 -2.22
C PRO A 21 8.27 -0.73 -0.99
N ASP A 22 9.43 -1.38 -1.05
CA ASP A 22 10.42 -1.38 0.02
C ASP A 22 11.82 -1.22 -0.55
N ALA A 23 12.61 -0.32 0.05
CA ALA A 23 13.93 0.03 -0.46
C ALA A 23 14.99 -1.08 -0.30
N HIS A 24 14.73 -2.13 0.49
CA HIS A 24 15.65 -3.25 0.70
C HIS A 24 15.13 -4.56 0.10
N ALA A 25 13.86 -4.89 0.35
CA ALA A 25 13.24 -6.13 -0.11
C ALA A 25 12.64 -6.02 -1.52
N GLY A 26 12.61 -4.82 -2.11
CA GLY A 26 11.89 -4.50 -3.33
C GLY A 26 10.40 -4.29 -3.05
N GLU A 27 9.74 -5.31 -2.49
CA GLU A 27 8.36 -5.24 -2.01
C GLU A 27 8.17 -6.04 -0.72
N VAL A 28 7.30 -5.53 0.15
CA VAL A 28 6.84 -6.24 1.35
C VAL A 28 5.32 -6.40 1.34
N PRO A 29 4.75 -7.44 1.96
CA PRO A 29 3.30 -7.62 1.95
C PRO A 29 2.59 -6.51 2.73
N ALA A 30 1.57 -5.91 2.12
CA ALA A 30 0.57 -5.08 2.79
C ALA A 30 -0.81 -5.69 2.56
N VAL A 31 -1.69 -5.59 3.56
CA VAL A 31 -3.06 -6.10 3.44
C VAL A 31 -4.08 -5.01 3.71
N TYR A 32 -5.03 -4.89 2.79
CA TYR A 32 -6.20 -4.05 2.92
C TYR A 32 -7.38 -4.89 3.36
N VAL A 33 -8.12 -4.38 4.33
CA VAL A 33 -9.26 -5.05 4.94
C VAL A 33 -10.47 -4.14 4.87
N GLN A 34 -11.61 -4.71 4.50
CA GLN A 34 -12.92 -4.11 4.73
C GLN A 34 -13.64 -4.95 5.78
N LEU A 35 -14.16 -4.27 6.79
CA LEU A 35 -14.89 -4.90 7.89
C LEU A 35 -16.33 -5.22 7.49
N ARG A 36 -16.93 -6.21 8.16
CA ARG A 36 -18.36 -6.49 8.07
C ARG A 36 -19.16 -5.32 8.64
N PRO A 37 -20.39 -5.06 8.15
CA PRO A 37 -21.26 -4.05 8.73
C PRO A 37 -21.44 -4.25 10.25
N GLY A 38 -21.18 -3.21 11.03
CA GLY A 38 -21.28 -3.22 12.49
C GLY A 38 -20.15 -3.94 13.23
N ALA A 39 -19.18 -4.53 12.52
CA ALA A 39 -17.99 -5.09 13.15
C ALA A 39 -16.91 -4.02 13.37
N THR A 40 -16.09 -4.23 14.39
CA THR A 40 -14.94 -3.38 14.71
C THR A 40 -13.69 -4.25 14.82
N ALA A 41 -12.59 -3.74 14.30
CA ALA A 41 -11.25 -4.27 14.52
C ALA A 41 -10.26 -3.12 14.28
N THR A 42 -9.11 -3.20 14.91
CA THR A 42 -7.98 -2.29 14.71
C THR A 42 -6.96 -2.92 13.77
N PRO A 43 -6.11 -2.10 13.10
CA PRO A 43 -4.96 -2.62 12.36
C PRO A 43 -4.06 -3.54 13.19
N ALA A 44 -3.87 -3.23 14.48
CA ALA A 44 -3.06 -4.04 15.38
C ALA A 44 -3.66 -5.42 15.65
N GLU A 45 -4.96 -5.50 15.97
CA GLU A 45 -5.66 -6.78 16.16
C GLU A 45 -5.63 -7.65 14.90
N LEU A 46 -5.80 -7.04 13.73
CA LEU A 46 -5.72 -7.73 12.45
C LEU A 46 -4.29 -8.18 12.11
N GLN A 47 -3.28 -7.40 12.50
CA GLN A 47 -1.88 -7.77 12.37
C GLN A 47 -1.53 -8.98 13.24
N ASP A 48 -1.99 -8.99 14.50
CA ASP A 48 -1.80 -10.11 15.42
C ASP A 48 -2.50 -11.37 14.90
N TRP A 49 -3.74 -11.21 14.39
CA TRP A 49 -4.45 -12.30 13.72
C TRP A 49 -3.65 -12.85 12.53
N ALA A 50 -3.12 -11.97 11.68
CA ALA A 50 -2.33 -12.36 10.52
C ALA A 50 -1.10 -13.18 10.94
N GLN A 51 -0.36 -12.75 11.96
CA GLN A 51 0.84 -13.47 12.44
C GLN A 51 0.51 -14.83 13.07
N ALA A 52 -0.65 -14.95 13.71
CA ALA A 52 -1.12 -16.20 14.31
C ALA A 52 -1.62 -17.23 13.27
N HIS A 53 -2.15 -16.78 12.12
CA HIS A 53 -2.82 -17.65 11.15
C HIS A 53 -2.08 -17.80 9.80
N ILE A 54 -1.13 -16.92 9.49
CA ILE A 54 -0.27 -17.04 8.31
C ILE A 54 0.97 -17.84 8.70
N VAL A 55 1.06 -19.06 8.18
CA VAL A 55 2.15 -20.01 8.48
C VAL A 55 3.52 -19.47 8.02
N GLU A 56 3.57 -18.89 6.82
CA GLU A 56 4.81 -18.38 6.24
C GLU A 56 5.15 -17.01 6.82
N ARG A 57 6.22 -16.94 7.62
CA ARG A 57 6.65 -15.69 8.28
C ARG A 57 7.01 -14.59 7.29
N ALA A 58 7.56 -14.94 6.13
CA ALA A 58 7.85 -13.97 5.08
C ALA A 58 6.58 -13.33 4.48
N ALA A 59 5.43 -13.98 4.62
CA ALA A 59 4.14 -13.49 4.14
C ALA A 59 3.37 -12.68 5.20
N TRP A 60 3.94 -12.46 6.39
CA TRP A 60 3.33 -11.60 7.39
C TRP A 60 3.25 -10.16 6.86
N PRO A 61 2.06 -9.54 6.85
CA PRO A 61 1.91 -8.15 6.46
C PRO A 61 2.83 -7.26 7.29
N LYS A 62 3.49 -6.31 6.63
CA LYS A 62 4.19 -5.19 7.29
C LYS A 62 3.26 -4.04 7.60
N GLU A 63 2.12 -4.01 6.91
CA GLU A 63 1.14 -2.95 6.99
C GLU A 63 -0.25 -3.57 6.84
N VAL A 64 -1.17 -3.22 7.75
CA VAL A 64 -2.58 -3.60 7.69
C VAL A 64 -3.40 -2.32 7.64
N LYS A 65 -4.19 -2.14 6.59
CA LYS A 65 -5.03 -0.94 6.41
C LYS A 65 -6.49 -1.33 6.34
N ILE A 66 -7.31 -0.59 7.09
CA ILE A 66 -8.77 -0.78 7.05
C ILE A 66 -9.35 0.32 6.16
N LEU A 67 -10.10 -0.09 5.13
CA LEU A 67 -10.85 0.82 4.28
C LEU A 67 -12.35 0.66 4.54
N PRO A 68 -13.15 1.74 4.44
CA PRO A 68 -14.61 1.64 4.48
C PRO A 68 -15.13 0.69 3.40
N THR A 69 -14.56 0.79 2.20
CA THR A 69 -14.90 -0.03 1.03
C THR A 69 -13.63 -0.32 0.23
N LEU A 70 -13.37 -1.59 -0.09
CA LEU A 70 -12.29 -1.92 -1.01
C LEU A 70 -12.66 -1.53 -2.45
N PRO A 71 -11.70 -1.05 -3.26
CA PRO A 71 -11.97 -0.76 -4.67
C PRO A 71 -12.32 -2.06 -5.39
N THR A 72 -13.41 -2.04 -6.16
CA THR A 72 -13.86 -3.18 -6.96
C THR A 72 -14.05 -2.78 -8.41
N THR A 73 -13.91 -3.75 -9.32
CA THR A 73 -14.30 -3.62 -10.72
C THR A 73 -15.83 -3.51 -10.84
N PRO A 74 -16.36 -3.10 -12.00
CA PRO A 74 -17.82 -3.04 -12.23
C PRO A 74 -18.55 -4.39 -12.02
N VAL A 75 -17.82 -5.50 -12.07
CA VAL A 75 -18.35 -6.86 -11.83
C VAL A 75 -18.09 -7.35 -10.39
N GLY A 76 -17.71 -6.46 -9.48
CA GLY A 76 -17.61 -6.73 -8.04
C GLY A 76 -16.33 -7.45 -7.59
N LYS A 77 -15.33 -7.62 -8.45
CA LYS A 77 -14.03 -8.20 -8.06
C LYS A 77 -13.13 -7.13 -7.47
N ILE A 78 -12.34 -7.45 -6.45
CA ILE A 78 -11.35 -6.52 -5.88
C ILE A 78 -10.40 -6.04 -6.98
N PHE A 79 -10.27 -4.72 -7.12
CA PHE A 79 -9.38 -4.07 -8.07
C PHE A 79 -8.05 -3.74 -7.40
N LYS A 80 -7.18 -4.76 -7.29
CA LYS A 80 -5.84 -4.66 -6.68
C LYS A 80 -4.98 -3.50 -7.22
N PRO A 81 -5.00 -3.12 -8.52
CA PRO A 81 -4.19 -2.02 -9.00
C PRO A 81 -4.37 -0.71 -8.22
N ALA A 82 -5.60 -0.37 -7.83
CA ALA A 82 -5.87 0.82 -7.03
C ALA A 82 -5.24 0.74 -5.63
N LEU A 83 -5.20 -0.46 -5.02
CA LEU A 83 -4.55 -0.67 -3.72
C LEU A 83 -3.02 -0.59 -3.82
N THR A 84 -2.44 -1.10 -4.91
CA THR A 84 -1.02 -0.92 -5.20
C THR A 84 -0.68 0.56 -5.39
N ASP A 85 -1.52 1.31 -6.09
CA ASP A 85 -1.32 2.75 -6.29
C ASP A 85 -1.36 3.48 -4.93
N MET A 86 -2.29 3.13 -4.04
CA MET A 86 -2.33 3.65 -2.66
C MET A 86 -1.07 3.34 -1.85
N GLU A 87 -0.48 2.14 -1.97
CA GLU A 87 0.79 1.81 -1.30
C GLU A 87 1.95 2.65 -1.83
N ILE A 88 2.02 2.83 -3.15
CA ILE A 88 3.08 3.62 -3.77
C ILE A 88 2.99 5.09 -3.33
N GLU A 89 1.79 5.68 -3.34
CA GLU A 89 1.58 7.05 -2.84
C GLU A 89 1.92 7.17 -1.35
N SER A 90 1.53 6.18 -0.54
CA SER A 90 1.85 6.13 0.89
C SER A 90 3.36 6.12 1.11
N VAL A 91 4.12 5.30 0.37
CA VAL A 91 5.59 5.25 0.47
C VAL A 91 6.20 6.60 0.10
N VAL A 92 5.74 7.22 -0.98
CA VAL A 92 6.26 8.54 -1.42
C VAL A 92 5.96 9.62 -0.38
N GLN A 93 4.76 9.60 0.22
CA GLN A 93 4.39 10.51 1.30
C GLN A 93 5.24 10.29 2.57
N ASP A 94 5.51 9.03 2.94
CA ASP A 94 6.33 8.70 4.10
C ASP A 94 7.79 9.13 3.91
N GLU A 95 8.33 8.96 2.70
CA GLU A 95 9.66 9.44 2.33
C GLU A 95 9.74 10.97 2.31
N ALA A 96 8.72 11.65 1.77
CA ALA A 96 8.68 13.12 1.81
C ALA A 96 8.61 13.63 3.25
N ARG A 97 7.71 13.07 4.07
CA ARG A 97 7.57 13.42 5.49
C ARG A 97 8.87 13.23 6.26
N SER A 98 9.54 12.09 6.05
CA SER A 98 10.81 11.79 6.72
C SER A 98 11.97 12.68 6.27
N ALA A 99 11.89 13.28 5.08
CA ALA A 99 12.82 14.27 4.59
C ALA A 99 12.44 15.72 4.99
N GLY A 100 11.32 15.91 5.71
CA GLY A 100 10.80 17.24 6.03
C GLY A 100 10.23 17.99 4.82
N ILE A 101 9.88 17.28 3.76
CA ILE A 101 9.39 17.84 2.50
C ILE A 101 7.86 17.77 2.46
N SER A 102 7.23 18.90 2.17
CA SER A 102 5.78 18.97 1.94
C SER A 102 5.48 18.77 0.46
N LEU A 103 4.73 17.71 0.15
CA LEU A 103 4.24 17.44 -1.20
C LEU A 103 3.00 18.28 -1.47
N ARG A 104 2.99 18.99 -2.61
CA ARG A 104 1.78 19.59 -3.19
C ARG A 104 0.91 18.56 -3.88
N SER A 105 1.53 17.60 -4.57
CA SER A 105 0.83 16.53 -5.27
C SER A 105 1.66 15.26 -5.31
N CYS A 106 0.97 14.13 -5.37
CA CYS A 106 1.51 12.80 -5.61
C CYS A 106 0.43 12.00 -6.33
N SER A 107 0.76 11.41 -7.47
CA SER A 107 -0.17 10.59 -8.25
C SER A 107 0.56 9.49 -8.98
N VAL A 108 0.00 8.29 -8.97
CA VAL A 108 0.55 7.14 -9.69
C VAL A 108 -0.01 7.07 -11.11
N LEU A 109 0.88 6.92 -12.09
CA LEU A 109 0.54 6.68 -13.48
C LEU A 109 1.05 5.31 -13.92
N ARG A 110 0.22 4.61 -14.69
CA ARG A 110 0.57 3.36 -15.35
C ARG A 110 0.87 3.65 -16.81
N ASP A 111 2.14 3.83 -17.11
CA ASP A 111 2.65 4.13 -18.44
C ASP A 111 2.93 2.81 -19.20
N PRO A 112 2.42 2.64 -20.44
CA PRO A 112 2.61 1.40 -21.21
C PRO A 112 4.07 1.05 -21.50
N GLN A 113 4.97 2.04 -21.57
CA GLN A 113 6.38 1.85 -21.88
C GLN A 113 7.26 1.89 -20.64
N ARG A 114 6.92 2.76 -19.67
CA ARG A 114 7.72 3.00 -18.47
C ARG A 114 7.27 2.20 -17.24
N GLY A 115 6.13 1.52 -17.33
CA GLY A 115 5.56 0.81 -16.18
C GLY A 115 4.93 1.80 -15.20
N ILE A 116 5.22 1.65 -13.91
CA ILE A 116 4.68 2.55 -12.89
C ILE A 116 5.56 3.80 -12.76
N VAL A 117 4.93 4.97 -12.96
CA VAL A 117 5.55 6.29 -12.84
C VAL A 117 4.81 7.10 -11.79
N VAL A 118 5.50 7.53 -10.75
CA VAL A 118 4.94 8.42 -9.72
C VAL A 118 5.24 9.86 -10.09
N ARG A 119 4.18 10.63 -10.34
CA ARG A 119 4.28 12.08 -10.51
C ARG A 119 4.13 12.79 -9.19
N TRP A 120 5.06 13.67 -8.85
CA TRP A 120 5.04 14.39 -7.59
C TRP A 120 5.54 15.84 -7.72
N ALA A 121 5.06 16.71 -6.84
CA ALA A 121 5.45 18.11 -6.76
C ALA A 121 5.65 18.53 -5.30
N ALA A 122 6.65 19.37 -5.02
CA ALA A 122 6.99 19.85 -3.68
C ALA A 122 7.31 21.35 -3.66
N ASP A 123 7.15 21.99 -2.49
CA ASP A 123 7.32 23.44 -2.30
C ASP A 123 8.77 23.94 -2.21
N GLN A 124 9.73 23.04 -2.00
CA GLN A 124 11.12 23.37 -1.71
C GLN A 124 12.07 22.66 -2.69
N ASP A 125 13.36 23.05 -2.68
CA ASP A 125 14.40 22.32 -3.40
C ASP A 125 14.53 20.89 -2.84
N ASP A 126 14.33 19.91 -3.71
CA ASP A 126 13.80 18.57 -3.41
C ASP A 126 14.66 17.44 -3.99
N GLY A 127 15.93 17.74 -4.33
CA GLY A 127 16.91 16.73 -4.76
C GLY A 127 17.08 15.58 -3.75
N ALA A 128 16.88 15.86 -2.46
CA ALA A 128 16.87 14.85 -1.41
C ALA A 128 15.73 13.83 -1.56
N LEU A 129 14.52 14.25 -1.95
CA LEU A 129 13.40 13.32 -2.16
C LEU A 129 13.63 12.46 -3.40
N ALA A 130 14.05 13.07 -4.51
CA ALA A 130 14.36 12.33 -5.74
C ALA A 130 15.42 11.23 -5.50
N GLN A 131 16.49 11.54 -4.75
CA GLN A 131 17.50 10.56 -4.38
C GLN A 131 16.93 9.42 -3.52
N ARG A 132 16.06 9.75 -2.56
CA ARG A 132 15.42 8.74 -1.68
C ARG A 132 14.46 7.84 -2.44
N LEU A 133 13.69 8.39 -3.37
CA LEU A 133 12.74 7.64 -4.19
C LEU A 133 13.45 6.74 -5.23
N GLY A 134 14.66 7.11 -5.67
CA GLY A 134 15.47 6.28 -6.58
C GLY A 134 15.90 4.91 -6.02
N ARG A 135 15.57 4.60 -4.76
CA ARG A 135 15.82 3.30 -4.11
C ARG A 135 14.68 2.30 -4.32
N PHE A 136 13.53 2.75 -4.81
CA PHE A 136 12.37 1.90 -5.05
C PHE A 136 12.30 1.42 -6.49
N THR A 137 11.46 0.43 -6.77
CA THR A 137 11.32 -0.22 -8.08
C THR A 137 10.48 0.57 -9.08
N PHE A 138 9.72 1.57 -8.63
CA PHE A 138 8.92 2.45 -9.48
C PHE A 138 9.74 3.64 -9.99
N GLN A 139 9.33 4.20 -11.13
CA GLN A 139 9.93 5.41 -11.67
C GLN A 139 9.28 6.65 -11.07
N THR A 140 9.97 7.79 -11.09
CA THR A 140 9.42 9.06 -10.59
C THR A 140 9.63 10.19 -11.57
N GLU A 141 8.64 11.07 -11.68
CA GLU A 141 8.65 12.25 -12.55
C GLU A 141 8.20 13.46 -11.71
N ARG A 142 9.01 14.51 -11.67
CA ARG A 142 8.64 15.74 -10.98
C ARG A 142 7.79 16.62 -11.89
N VAL A 143 6.73 17.22 -11.35
CA VAL A 143 5.80 18.12 -12.08
C VAL A 143 5.62 19.48 -11.43
#